data_AF-A0A090RK83-F1
#
_entry.id   AF-A0A090RK83-F1
#
_cell.length_a   1.000
_cell.length_b   1.000
_cell.length_c   1.000
_cell.angle_alpha   90.00
_cell.angle_beta   90.00
_cell.angle_gamma   90.00
#
_symmetry.space_group_name_H-M   'P 1'
#
loop_
_entity.id
_entity.type
_entity.pdbx_description
1 polymer ?
#
loop_
_entity_poly.entity_id
_entity_poly.type
_entity_poly.pdbx_seq_one_letter_code
_entity_poly.pdbx_strand_id
1 'polypeptide(L)'
;MSDSKSLTQAIKYFNSCTAELRKWTLDNAEYYEVVEVIEDGQPVQVKRRPVVVINDGRTRAGVQQRIDKWKAAREELHNADPIRFPMNSVMFTPEPTLYTDVFKCGLYVNRATSTRNITGHMHVRRLERMLKGYKIKPDHGSFEYEIKRIEDEIKRFTDEGLDKQYRIRADNYNEVILKLRFEGDTADHKIKVHDSGIYLCSISKHEHVRYKRNELHITQSETKEKRASVYDHVEPISTYMPYNGKLYRISDIVETEARIKQNMIRGIYDKKSDDKR
;
A
#
# COMPACT_ATOMS: atom_id res chain seq x y z
N MET A 1 24.60 -19.36 19.89
CA MET A 1 23.25 -19.66 20.43
C MET A 1 22.75 -18.41 21.16
N SER A 2 22.42 -17.34 20.44
CA SER A 2 21.86 -16.13 21.06
C SER A 2 20.40 -16.38 21.46
N ASP A 3 20.00 -15.78 22.57
CA ASP A 3 18.82 -16.06 23.37
C ASP A 3 17.49 -16.09 22.60
N SER A 4 16.98 -17.29 22.32
CA SER A 4 15.60 -17.49 21.83
C SER A 4 14.55 -16.88 22.78
N LYS A 5 14.88 -16.77 24.08
CA LYS A 5 14.06 -16.08 25.09
C LYS A 5 14.02 -14.57 24.87
N SER A 6 15.15 -13.95 24.51
CA SER A 6 15.24 -12.51 24.21
C SER A 6 14.47 -12.16 22.94
N LEU A 7 14.61 -12.96 21.88
CA LEU A 7 13.87 -12.73 20.63
C LEU A 7 12.35 -12.89 20.81
N THR A 8 11.91 -13.92 21.56
CA THR A 8 10.48 -14.14 21.83
C THR A 8 9.89 -12.99 22.64
N GLN A 9 10.64 -12.44 23.59
CA GLN A 9 10.23 -11.26 24.37
C GLN A 9 10.13 -10.02 23.49
N ALA A 10 11.14 -9.75 22.65
CA ALA A 10 11.13 -8.60 21.73
C ALA A 10 9.95 -8.66 20.75
N ILE A 11 9.63 -9.84 20.21
CA ILE A 11 8.46 -10.05 19.33
C ILE A 11 7.16 -9.73 20.09
N LYS A 12 7.00 -10.27 21.30
CA LYS A 12 5.80 -10.01 22.13
C LYS A 12 5.65 -8.53 22.47
N TYR A 13 6.75 -7.88 22.83
CA TYR A 13 6.77 -6.46 23.17
C TYR A 13 6.39 -5.59 21.96
N PHE A 14 7.02 -5.82 20.80
CA PHE A 14 6.69 -5.10 19.56
C PHE A 14 5.22 -5.29 19.15
N ASN A 15 4.71 -6.52 19.22
CA ASN A 15 3.32 -6.80 18.89
C ASN A 15 2.35 -6.10 19.86
N SER A 16 2.68 -6.07 21.15
CA SER A 16 1.89 -5.36 22.16
C SER A 16 1.86 -3.85 21.91
N CYS A 17 3.02 -3.22 21.67
CA CYS A 17 3.09 -1.80 21.37
C CYS A 17 2.36 -1.45 20.07
N THR A 18 2.47 -2.30 19.04
CA THR A 18 1.76 -2.13 17.77
C THR A 18 0.25 -2.24 17.96
N ALA A 19 -0.22 -3.22 18.73
CA ALA A 19 -1.64 -3.40 19.02
C ALA A 19 -2.21 -2.24 19.86
N GLU A 20 -1.49 -1.78 20.88
CA GLU A 20 -1.90 -0.64 21.71
C GLU A 20 -2.00 0.64 20.87
N LEU A 21 -0.97 0.95 20.09
CA LEU A 21 -0.97 2.13 19.22
C LEU A 21 -2.11 2.04 18.21
N ARG A 22 -2.24 0.91 17.49
CA ARG A 22 -3.29 0.72 16.48
C ARG A 22 -4.70 0.87 17.07
N LYS A 23 -4.95 0.27 18.24
CA LYS A 23 -6.24 0.40 18.93
C LYS A 23 -6.55 1.86 19.24
N TRP A 24 -5.61 2.54 19.90
CA TRP A 24 -5.77 3.95 20.25
C TRP A 24 -6.00 4.81 19.01
N THR A 25 -5.24 4.58 17.93
CA THR A 25 -5.35 5.34 16.68
C THR A 25 -6.73 5.16 16.04
N LEU A 26 -7.27 3.94 16.02
CA LEU A 26 -8.60 3.68 15.46
C LEU A 26 -9.73 4.26 16.32
N ASP A 27 -9.57 4.23 17.65
CA ASP A 27 -10.56 4.78 18.60
C ASP A 27 -10.64 6.32 18.54
N ASN A 28 -9.58 6.99 18.07
CA ASN A 28 -9.48 8.45 18.00
C ASN A 28 -9.41 8.98 16.55
N ALA A 29 -9.66 8.13 15.55
CA ALA A 29 -9.58 8.52 14.15
C ALA A 29 -10.78 9.39 13.73
N GLU A 30 -10.51 10.56 13.19
CA GLU A 30 -11.51 11.40 12.53
C GLU A 30 -11.85 10.90 11.11
N TYR A 31 -10.91 10.17 10.50
CA TYR A 31 -11.13 9.46 9.24
C TYR A 31 -10.46 8.10 9.28
N TYR A 32 -11.09 7.13 8.64
CA TYR A 32 -10.50 5.86 8.25
C TYR A 32 -11.22 5.35 7.01
N GLU A 33 -10.52 4.56 6.20
CA GLU A 33 -11.13 3.82 5.11
C GLU A 33 -11.66 2.48 5.64
N VAL A 34 -12.86 2.08 5.24
CA VAL A 34 -13.39 0.73 5.50
C VAL A 34 -13.21 -0.09 4.22
N VAL A 35 -12.47 -1.19 4.30
CA VAL A 35 -12.30 -2.13 3.20
C VAL A 35 -12.82 -3.50 3.61
N GLU A 36 -13.39 -4.23 2.66
CA GLU A 36 -13.74 -5.64 2.85
C GLU A 36 -12.52 -6.51 2.53
N VAL A 37 -12.16 -7.38 3.45
CA VAL A 37 -11.13 -8.41 3.26
C VAL A 37 -11.73 -9.78 3.53
N ILE A 38 -11.19 -10.81 2.89
CA ILE A 38 -11.63 -12.18 3.14
C ILE A 38 -10.74 -12.76 4.26
N GLU A 39 -11.32 -13.05 5.42
CA GLU A 39 -10.69 -13.76 6.52
C GLU A 39 -11.47 -15.06 6.74
N ASP A 40 -10.77 -16.20 6.74
CA ASP A 40 -11.35 -17.54 6.88
C ASP A 40 -12.54 -17.82 5.93
N GLY A 41 -12.46 -17.29 4.71
CA GLY A 41 -13.48 -17.44 3.68
C GLY A 41 -14.70 -16.53 3.86
N GLN A 42 -14.71 -15.64 4.85
CA GLN A 42 -15.80 -14.71 5.12
C GLN A 42 -15.37 -13.26 4.87
N PRO A 43 -16.25 -12.41 4.33
CA PRO A 43 -15.99 -10.98 4.21
C PRO A 43 -16.01 -10.32 5.59
N VAL A 44 -14.90 -9.67 5.94
CA VAL A 44 -14.73 -8.90 7.17
C VAL A 44 -14.39 -7.46 6.81
N GLN A 45 -15.05 -6.50 7.47
CA GLN A 45 -14.75 -5.09 7.31
C GLN A 45 -13.55 -4.70 8.17
N VAL A 46 -12.49 -4.20 7.53
CA VAL A 46 -11.26 -3.75 8.21
C VAL A 46 -11.10 -2.25 8.00
N LYS A 47 -10.89 -1.53 9.12
CA LYS A 47 -10.53 -0.11 9.12
C LYS A 47 -9.05 0.06 8.79
N ARG A 48 -8.75 0.93 7.84
CA ARG A 48 -7.40 1.22 7.33
C ARG A 48 -7.14 2.71 7.24
N ARG A 49 -5.86 3.06 7.15
CA ARG A 49 -5.36 4.43 6.91
C ARG A 49 -6.01 5.49 7.80
N PRO A 50 -5.96 5.31 9.13
CA PRO A 50 -6.59 6.25 10.03
C PRO A 50 -5.87 7.61 10.03
N VAL A 51 -6.64 8.68 10.14
CA VAL A 51 -6.15 10.05 10.35
C VAL A 51 -6.72 10.54 11.67
N VAL A 52 -5.84 10.91 12.60
CA VAL A 52 -6.18 11.39 13.94
C VAL A 52 -5.89 12.88 14.01
N VAL A 53 -6.83 13.67 14.51
CA VAL A 53 -6.67 15.11 14.72
C VAL A 53 -6.57 15.38 16.21
N ILE A 54 -5.53 16.10 16.61
CA ILE A 54 -5.16 16.33 18.01
C ILE A 54 -5.23 17.81 18.31
N ASN A 55 -6.16 18.17 19.21
CA ASN A 55 -6.49 19.56 19.53
C ASN A 55 -6.04 19.98 20.93
N ASP A 56 -5.48 19.07 21.73
CA ASP A 56 -5.03 19.35 23.09
C ASP A 56 -3.66 18.73 23.42
N GLY A 57 -2.93 19.40 24.31
CA GLY A 57 -1.55 19.02 24.65
C GLY A 57 -1.42 17.69 25.38
N ARG A 58 -2.45 17.26 26.12
CA ARG A 58 -2.44 15.99 26.86
C ARG A 58 -2.52 14.81 25.89
N THR A 59 -3.43 14.88 24.93
CA THR A 59 -3.57 13.88 23.85
C THR A 59 -2.32 13.84 22.99
N ARG A 60 -1.74 15.01 22.66
CA ARG A 60 -0.46 15.11 21.94
C ARG A 60 0.67 14.38 22.67
N ALA A 61 0.87 14.66 23.96
CA ALA A 61 1.90 13.99 24.75
C ALA A 61 1.64 12.47 24.84
N GLY A 62 0.38 12.07 25.03
CA GLY A 62 -0.03 10.67 25.11
C GLY A 62 0.20 9.89 23.81
N VAL A 63 -0.01 10.48 22.64
CA VAL A 63 0.28 9.81 21.36
C VAL A 63 1.78 9.76 21.10
N GLN A 64 2.52 10.84 21.40
CA GLN A 64 3.97 10.88 21.19
C GLN A 64 4.63 9.77 22.00
N GLN A 65 4.24 9.60 23.27
CA GLN A 65 4.74 8.51 24.11
C GLN A 65 4.49 7.12 23.52
N ARG A 66 3.33 6.90 22.87
CA ARG A 66 3.02 5.61 22.22
C ARG A 66 3.85 5.39 20.97
N ILE A 67 4.04 6.43 20.16
CA ILE A 67 4.93 6.40 19.00
C ILE A 67 6.35 6.07 19.46
N ASP A 68 6.86 6.74 20.49
CA ASP A 68 8.21 6.52 21.01
C ASP A 68 8.40 5.10 21.56
N LYS A 69 7.41 4.56 22.30
CA LYS A 69 7.40 3.15 22.74
C LYS A 69 7.45 2.19 21.55
N TRP A 70 6.68 2.46 20.49
CA TRP A 70 6.69 1.65 19.28
C TRP A 70 8.05 1.68 18.59
N LYS A 71 8.70 2.86 18.50
CA LYS A 71 10.06 3.00 17.94
C LYS A 71 11.10 2.23 18.75
N ALA A 72 11.04 2.32 20.07
CA ALA A 72 11.93 1.57 20.96
C ALA A 72 11.74 0.05 20.78
N ALA A 73 10.49 -0.43 20.72
CA ALA A 73 10.20 -1.84 20.51
C ALA A 73 10.66 -2.33 19.12
N ARG A 74 10.57 -1.48 18.09
CA ARG A 74 11.13 -1.76 16.75
C ARG A 74 12.65 -1.96 16.83
N GLU A 75 13.36 -1.05 17.48
CA GLU A 75 14.82 -1.11 17.61
C GLU A 75 15.26 -2.35 18.40
N GLU A 76 14.56 -2.68 19.48
CA GLU A 76 14.82 -3.90 20.25
C GLU A 76 14.64 -5.17 19.40
N LEU A 77 13.54 -5.25 18.62
CA LEU A 77 13.30 -6.40 17.75
C LEU A 77 14.32 -6.50 16.61
N HIS A 78 14.70 -5.36 16.02
CA HIS A 78 15.77 -5.31 15.02
C HIS A 78 17.10 -5.80 15.60
N ASN A 79 17.49 -5.30 16.77
CA ASN A 79 18.74 -5.67 17.42
C ASN A 79 18.78 -7.14 17.85
N ALA A 80 17.63 -7.73 18.19
CA ALA A 80 17.52 -9.14 18.55
C ALA A 80 17.78 -10.09 17.36
N ASP A 81 17.35 -9.72 16.14
CA ASP A 81 17.63 -10.47 14.91
C ASP A 81 17.59 -9.55 13.66
N PRO A 82 18.71 -8.89 13.32
CA PRO A 82 18.76 -7.92 12.22
C PRO A 82 18.52 -8.54 10.84
N ILE A 83 18.81 -9.84 10.68
CA ILE A 83 18.66 -10.57 9.42
C ILE A 83 17.18 -10.84 9.17
N ARG A 84 16.46 -11.30 10.19
CA ARG A 84 15.02 -11.58 10.09
C ARG A 84 14.17 -10.31 10.13
N PHE A 85 14.59 -9.31 10.89
CA PHE A 85 13.86 -8.06 11.10
C PHE A 85 14.69 -6.85 10.69
N PRO A 86 15.02 -6.68 9.39
CA PRO A 86 15.77 -5.51 8.94
C PRO A 86 14.93 -4.23 9.13
N MET A 87 15.58 -3.10 9.40
CA MET A 87 14.89 -1.84 9.72
C MET A 87 13.97 -1.32 8.61
N ASN A 88 14.24 -1.71 7.36
CA ASN A 88 13.41 -1.39 6.19
C ASN A 88 12.29 -2.42 5.92
N SER A 89 12.04 -3.35 6.87
CA SER A 89 10.96 -4.32 6.76
C SER A 89 9.60 -3.63 6.67
N VAL A 90 8.67 -4.28 5.96
CA VAL A 90 7.29 -3.79 5.78
C VAL A 90 6.56 -3.66 7.12
N MET A 91 6.90 -4.47 8.12
CA MET A 91 6.30 -4.36 9.46
C MET A 91 6.72 -3.09 10.22
N PHE A 92 7.82 -2.46 9.82
CA PHE A 92 8.35 -1.23 10.41
C PHE A 92 8.07 0.00 9.56
N THR A 93 7.52 -0.17 8.35
CA THR A 93 7.38 0.92 7.38
C THR A 93 5.95 1.05 6.87
N PRO A 94 5.39 2.26 6.84
CA PRO A 94 5.99 3.51 7.32
C PRO A 94 5.84 3.68 8.83
N GLU A 95 6.81 4.37 9.40
CA GLU A 95 6.81 4.74 10.81
C GLU A 95 5.61 5.67 11.13
N PRO A 96 4.86 5.41 12.22
CA PRO A 96 3.82 6.32 12.70
C PRO A 96 4.40 7.72 12.94
N THR A 97 3.82 8.74 12.31
CA THR A 97 4.37 10.10 12.34
C THR A 97 3.35 11.12 12.85
N LEU A 98 3.75 11.89 13.86
CA LEU A 98 3.02 13.04 14.37
C LEU A 98 3.49 14.30 13.65
N TYR A 99 2.61 14.91 12.87
CA TYR A 99 2.83 16.21 12.24
C TYR A 99 2.35 17.30 13.20
N THR A 100 3.27 18.19 13.58
CA THR A 100 2.96 19.36 14.42
C THR A 100 2.80 20.61 13.58
N ASP A 101 2.25 21.66 14.18
CA ASP A 101 2.12 22.99 13.57
C ASP A 101 1.32 22.95 12.25
N VAL A 102 0.33 22.03 12.18
CA VAL A 102 -0.55 21.89 11.01
C VAL A 102 -1.58 23.00 11.02
N PHE A 103 -1.47 23.92 10.06
CA PHE A 103 -2.37 25.05 9.88
C PHE A 103 -3.65 24.66 9.11
N LYS A 104 -3.50 23.87 8.04
CA LYS A 104 -4.63 23.43 7.20
C LYS A 104 -4.44 21.99 6.76
N CYS A 105 -5.55 21.25 6.66
CA CYS A 105 -5.57 19.89 6.15
C CYS A 105 -6.74 19.69 5.19
N GLY A 106 -6.49 19.08 4.04
CA GLY A 106 -7.53 18.51 3.18
C GLY A 106 -7.24 17.04 2.86
N LEU A 107 -8.27 16.19 2.82
CA LEU A 107 -8.15 14.75 2.57
C LEU A 107 -8.72 14.39 1.21
N TYR A 108 -7.95 13.67 0.42
CA TYR A 108 -8.31 13.29 -0.94
C TYR A 108 -8.27 11.77 -1.05
N VAL A 109 -9.35 11.17 -1.51
CA VAL A 109 -9.38 9.75 -1.87
C VAL A 109 -9.32 9.67 -3.39
N ASN A 110 -8.19 9.21 -3.90
CA ASN A 110 -7.95 9.08 -5.33
C ASN A 110 -7.94 7.61 -5.71
N ARG A 111 -8.57 7.28 -6.84
CA ARG A 111 -8.31 5.99 -7.49
C ARG A 111 -6.92 6.05 -8.10
N ALA A 112 -6.02 5.23 -7.59
CA ALA A 112 -4.65 5.18 -8.03
C ALA A 112 -4.38 3.88 -8.80
N THR A 113 -3.38 3.96 -9.67
CA THR A 113 -2.84 2.84 -10.42
C THR A 113 -1.38 2.70 -10.04
N SER A 114 -0.95 1.48 -9.74
CA SER A 114 0.44 1.17 -9.47
C SER A 114 0.96 0.33 -10.61
N THR A 115 2.14 0.67 -11.09
CA THR A 115 2.79 -0.06 -12.17
C THR A 115 4.20 -0.42 -11.75
N ARG A 116 4.59 -1.66 -12.00
CA ARG A 116 5.97 -2.11 -11.80
C ARG A 116 6.42 -2.97 -12.97
N ASN A 117 7.58 -2.65 -13.52
CA ASN A 117 8.20 -3.50 -14.53
C ASN A 117 8.93 -4.67 -13.87
N ILE A 118 8.91 -5.82 -14.52
CA ILE A 118 9.69 -7.01 -14.18
C ILE A 118 10.22 -7.65 -15.46
N THR A 119 11.26 -8.47 -15.35
CA THR A 119 11.72 -9.31 -16.46
C THR A 119 11.20 -10.74 -16.31
N GLY A 120 11.24 -11.51 -17.40
CA GLY A 120 10.97 -12.95 -17.38
C GLY A 120 11.83 -13.68 -16.34
N HIS A 121 13.12 -13.33 -16.24
CA HIS A 121 14.03 -13.88 -15.24
C HIS A 121 13.54 -13.64 -13.79
N MET A 122 13.09 -12.42 -13.48
CA MET A 122 12.56 -12.11 -12.14
C MET A 122 11.26 -12.87 -11.84
N HIS A 123 10.44 -13.13 -12.85
CA HIS A 123 9.21 -13.89 -12.74
C HIS A 123 9.50 -15.38 -12.47
N VAL A 124 10.32 -15.99 -13.31
CA VAL A 124 10.74 -17.41 -13.20
C VAL A 124 11.39 -17.67 -11.84
N ARG A 125 12.31 -16.81 -11.38
CA ARG A 125 12.95 -16.95 -10.06
C ARG A 125 11.97 -16.91 -8.87
N ARG A 126 10.78 -16.32 -9.04
CA ARG A 126 9.72 -16.36 -8.01
C ARG A 126 8.95 -17.67 -8.07
N LEU A 127 8.61 -18.14 -9.27
CA LEU A 127 7.97 -19.43 -9.49
C LEU A 127 8.84 -20.58 -8.97
N GLU A 128 10.14 -20.60 -9.26
CA GLU A 128 11.08 -21.61 -8.74
C GLU A 128 11.12 -21.65 -7.21
N ARG A 129 11.06 -20.49 -6.56
CA ARG A 129 10.99 -20.41 -5.09
C ARG A 129 9.69 -20.98 -4.55
N MET A 130 8.56 -20.71 -5.21
CA MET A 130 7.27 -21.30 -4.85
C MET A 130 7.28 -22.81 -5.06
N LEU A 131 7.80 -23.28 -6.20
CA LEU A 131 7.94 -24.70 -6.53
C LEU A 131 8.76 -25.44 -5.47
N LYS A 132 9.90 -24.88 -5.07
CA LYS A 132 10.72 -25.42 -3.97
C LYS A 132 9.92 -25.50 -2.67
N GLY A 133 9.10 -24.49 -2.38
CA GLY A 133 8.21 -24.48 -1.21
C GLY A 133 7.19 -25.62 -1.23
N TYR A 134 6.55 -25.90 -2.37
CA TYR A 134 5.60 -27.01 -2.50
C TYR A 134 6.28 -28.38 -2.41
N LYS A 135 7.45 -28.55 -3.03
CA LYS A 135 8.18 -29.84 -3.06
C LYS A 135 8.73 -30.28 -1.69
N ILE A 136 8.88 -29.37 -0.73
CA ILE A 136 9.43 -29.68 0.61
C ILE A 136 8.30 -29.89 1.65
N LYS A 137 7.03 -29.63 1.30
CA LYS A 137 5.92 -29.85 2.23
C LYS A 137 5.68 -31.35 2.45
N PRO A 138 5.33 -31.77 3.68
CA PRO A 138 5.03 -33.18 4.00
C PRO A 138 3.97 -33.78 3.07
N ASP A 139 2.92 -33.00 2.76
CA ASP A 139 1.80 -33.39 1.90
C ASP A 139 2.02 -33.03 0.43
N HIS A 140 3.25 -33.08 -0.09
CA HIS A 140 3.56 -32.69 -1.47
C HIS A 140 2.64 -33.32 -2.54
N GLY A 141 2.19 -34.57 -2.34
CA GLY A 141 1.28 -35.27 -3.25
C GLY A 141 -0.10 -34.62 -3.37
N SER A 142 -0.55 -33.82 -2.40
CA SER A 142 -1.77 -33.03 -2.52
C SER A 142 -1.61 -31.77 -3.37
N PHE A 143 -0.40 -31.46 -3.84
CA PHE A 143 -0.07 -30.27 -4.62
C PHE A 143 0.40 -30.57 -6.05
N GLU A 144 0.18 -31.78 -6.56
CA GLU A 144 0.63 -32.18 -7.91
C GLU A 144 0.10 -31.26 -9.01
N TYR A 145 -1.15 -30.82 -8.89
CA TYR A 145 -1.76 -29.90 -9.85
C TYR A 145 -1.08 -28.53 -9.84
N GLU A 146 -0.83 -27.95 -8.66
CA GLU A 146 -0.13 -26.69 -8.47
C GLU A 146 1.31 -26.76 -8.98
N ILE A 147 2.01 -27.85 -8.65
CA ILE A 147 3.39 -28.11 -9.08
C ILE A 147 3.47 -28.10 -10.61
N LYS A 148 2.61 -28.88 -11.27
CA LYS A 148 2.57 -28.96 -12.74
C LYS A 148 2.28 -27.60 -13.36
N ARG A 149 1.30 -26.87 -12.81
CA ARG A 149 0.93 -25.54 -13.31
C ARG A 149 2.07 -24.52 -13.17
N ILE A 150 2.86 -24.59 -12.09
CA ILE A 150 4.06 -23.76 -11.91
C ILE A 150 5.14 -24.14 -12.92
N GLU A 151 5.38 -25.43 -13.14
CA GLU A 151 6.39 -25.94 -14.09
C GLU A 151 6.07 -25.54 -15.54
N ASP A 152 4.82 -25.69 -15.95
CA ASP A 152 4.33 -25.26 -17.27
C ASP A 152 4.53 -23.75 -17.49
N GLU A 153 4.30 -22.95 -16.44
CA GLU A 153 4.49 -21.50 -16.50
C GLU A 153 5.97 -21.10 -16.56
N ILE A 154 6.84 -21.77 -15.78
CA ILE A 154 8.30 -21.58 -15.87
C ILE A 154 8.77 -21.85 -17.30
N LYS A 155 8.31 -22.95 -17.90
CA LYS A 155 8.64 -23.30 -19.29
C LYS A 155 8.18 -22.21 -20.25
N ARG A 156 6.91 -21.80 -20.18
CA ARG A 156 6.36 -20.73 -21.03
C ARG A 156 7.19 -19.45 -21.00
N PHE A 157 7.53 -18.93 -19.82
CA PHE A 157 8.31 -17.69 -19.71
C PHE A 157 9.77 -17.86 -20.13
N THR A 158 10.32 -19.08 -20.02
CA THR A 158 11.66 -19.39 -20.52
C THR A 158 11.67 -19.42 -22.05
N ASP A 159 10.70 -20.10 -22.65
CA ASP A 159 10.54 -20.21 -24.11
C ASP A 159 10.24 -18.84 -24.75
N GLU A 160 9.49 -17.98 -24.06
CA GLU A 160 9.24 -16.60 -24.51
C GLU A 160 10.50 -15.73 -24.48
N GLY A 161 11.49 -16.03 -23.64
CA GLY A 161 12.72 -15.23 -23.44
C GLY A 161 12.75 -14.53 -22.08
N LEU A 162 13.80 -14.79 -21.30
CA LEU A 162 13.93 -14.34 -19.90
C LEU A 162 14.25 -12.85 -19.75
N ASP A 163 14.78 -12.23 -20.80
CA ASP A 163 15.10 -10.82 -20.92
C ASP A 163 13.88 -9.95 -21.29
N LYS A 164 12.81 -10.57 -21.80
CA LYS A 164 11.55 -9.86 -22.10
C LYS A 164 11.00 -9.17 -20.87
N GLN A 165 10.45 -7.99 -21.09
CA GLN A 165 9.88 -7.14 -20.05
C GLN A 165 8.36 -7.28 -19.97
N TYR A 166 7.90 -7.32 -18.74
CA TYR A 166 6.49 -7.38 -18.38
C TYR A 166 6.18 -6.25 -17.40
N ARG A 167 4.91 -5.86 -17.36
CA ARG A 167 4.40 -4.85 -16.44
C ARG A 167 3.30 -5.44 -15.58
N ILE A 168 3.46 -5.35 -14.27
CA ILE A 168 2.38 -5.59 -13.32
C ILE A 168 1.67 -4.26 -13.13
N ARG A 169 0.35 -4.25 -13.31
CA ARG A 169 -0.51 -3.09 -13.07
C ARG A 169 -1.63 -3.47 -12.10
N ALA A 170 -1.67 -2.81 -10.95
CA ALA A 170 -2.81 -2.87 -10.05
C ALA A 170 -3.63 -1.60 -10.23
N ASP A 171 -4.90 -1.77 -10.56
CA ASP A 171 -5.86 -0.70 -10.74
C ASP A 171 -6.85 -0.64 -9.58
N ASN A 172 -7.53 0.50 -9.48
CA ASN A 172 -8.64 0.71 -8.55
C ASN A 172 -8.29 0.49 -7.08
N TYR A 173 -7.03 0.65 -6.68
CA TYR A 173 -6.77 0.84 -5.25
C TYR A 173 -7.03 2.30 -4.91
N ASN A 174 -7.78 2.52 -3.83
CA ASN A 174 -7.91 3.84 -3.27
C ASN A 174 -6.55 4.24 -2.68
N GLU A 175 -6.14 5.46 -2.93
CA GLU A 175 -5.03 6.11 -2.26
C GLU A 175 -5.60 7.31 -1.50
N VAL A 176 -5.31 7.35 -0.20
CA VAL A 176 -5.69 8.46 0.66
C VAL A 176 -4.51 9.41 0.77
N ILE A 177 -4.69 10.66 0.37
CA ILE A 177 -3.66 11.71 0.37
C ILE A 177 -4.15 12.88 1.21
N LEU A 178 -3.32 13.35 2.13
CA LEU A 178 -3.51 14.61 2.83
C LEU A 178 -2.76 15.72 2.09
N LYS A 179 -3.41 16.87 1.91
CA LYS A 179 -2.74 18.13 1.60
C LYS A 179 -2.65 18.93 2.88
N LEU A 180 -1.45 19.02 3.45
CA LEU A 180 -1.19 19.74 4.69
C LEU A 180 -0.51 21.07 4.39
N ARG A 181 -0.92 22.13 5.06
CA ARG A 181 -0.15 23.37 5.14
C ARG A 181 0.31 23.53 6.57
N PHE A 182 1.61 23.77 6.77
CA PHE A 182 2.16 24.04 8.09
C PHE A 182 2.15 25.55 8.37
N GLU A 183 2.24 25.91 9.64
CA GLU A 183 2.40 27.31 10.04
C GLU A 183 3.69 27.89 9.41
N GLY A 184 3.57 29.06 8.78
CA GLY A 184 4.66 29.71 8.05
C GLY A 184 4.84 29.27 6.59
N ASP A 185 4.18 28.19 6.17
CA ASP A 185 4.27 27.72 4.77
C ASP A 185 3.24 28.42 3.86
N THR A 186 3.68 28.72 2.63
CA THR A 186 2.82 29.27 1.58
C THR A 186 2.20 28.18 0.69
N ALA A 187 2.75 26.97 0.70
CA ALA A 187 2.36 25.86 -0.17
C ALA A 187 1.84 24.66 0.63
N ASP A 188 1.03 23.83 -0.04
CA ASP A 188 0.52 22.58 0.52
C ASP A 188 1.49 21.43 0.23
N HIS A 189 1.77 20.64 1.26
CA HIS A 189 2.53 19.39 1.20
C HIS A 189 1.59 18.21 0.99
N LYS A 190 1.94 17.31 0.08
CA LYS A 190 1.17 16.07 -0.17
C LYS A 190 1.75 14.93 0.63
N ILE A 191 0.95 14.36 1.52
CA ILE A 191 1.34 13.26 2.39
C ILE A 191 0.41 12.08 2.16
N LYS A 192 0.97 10.91 1.87
CA LYS A 192 0.19 9.69 1.70
C LYS A 192 -0.20 9.14 3.07
N VAL A 193 -1.47 8.80 3.26
CA VAL A 193 -1.94 8.13 4.48
C VAL A 193 -1.69 6.63 4.35
N HIS A 194 -1.02 6.08 5.34
CA HIS A 194 -0.63 4.68 5.41
C HIS A 194 -1.38 3.95 6.53
N ASP A 195 -1.31 2.62 6.54
CA ASP A 195 -2.05 1.80 7.52
C ASP A 195 -1.61 2.01 8.97
N SER A 196 -0.38 2.48 9.20
CA SER A 196 0.13 2.89 10.52
C SER A 196 -0.53 4.16 11.07
N GLY A 197 -1.28 4.87 10.22
CA GLY A 197 -2.00 6.09 10.55
C GLY A 197 -1.15 7.35 10.48
N ILE A 198 -1.82 8.49 10.45
CA ILE A 198 -1.23 9.83 10.53
C ILE A 198 -1.87 10.59 11.69
N TYR A 199 -1.04 11.31 12.45
CA TYR A 199 -1.49 12.14 13.57
C TYR A 199 -1.21 13.60 13.24
N LEU A 200 -2.23 14.44 13.29
CA LEU A 200 -2.17 15.85 12.94
C LEU A 200 -2.41 16.69 14.21
N CYS A 201 -1.47 17.55 14.56
CA CYS A 201 -1.56 18.43 15.71
C CYS A 201 -1.55 19.89 15.26
N SER A 202 -2.62 20.62 15.55
CA SER A 202 -2.76 22.05 15.21
C SER A 202 -2.21 22.98 16.30
N ILE A 203 -1.68 22.43 17.40
CA ILE A 203 -1.17 23.21 18.53
C ILE A 203 0.19 23.80 18.14
N SER A 204 0.19 25.09 17.78
CA SER A 204 1.41 25.88 17.66
C SER A 204 2.15 25.91 19.00
N LYS A 205 3.49 25.89 18.97
CA LYS A 205 4.35 26.04 20.17
C LYS A 205 4.13 27.38 20.91
N HIS A 206 3.38 28.31 20.32
CA HIS A 206 3.05 29.58 20.92
C HIS A 206 1.69 29.49 21.65
N GLU A 207 1.75 29.25 22.96
CA GLU A 207 0.60 29.13 23.90
C GLU A 207 -0.41 30.30 23.87
N HIS A 208 -0.08 31.41 23.20
CA HIS A 208 -0.91 32.61 23.14
C HIS A 208 -1.73 32.77 21.86
N VAL A 209 -1.53 31.90 20.85
CA VAL A 209 -2.35 31.94 19.63
C VAL A 209 -3.36 30.80 19.68
N ARG A 210 -4.43 31.01 20.45
CA ARG A 210 -5.63 30.17 20.40
C ARG A 210 -6.30 30.35 19.04
N TYR A 211 -5.87 29.59 18.04
CA TYR A 211 -6.58 29.54 16.77
C TYR A 211 -7.97 28.91 16.96
N LYS A 212 -8.95 29.46 16.26
CA LYS A 212 -10.32 28.96 16.24
C LYS A 212 -10.31 27.51 15.74
N ARG A 213 -10.89 26.65 16.56
CA ARG A 213 -11.17 25.21 16.44
C ARG A 213 -11.66 24.63 15.08
N ASN A 214 -11.78 25.42 14.02
CA ASN A 214 -12.71 25.15 12.91
C ASN A 214 -12.10 25.01 11.50
N GLU A 215 -10.80 24.79 11.30
CA GLU A 215 -10.25 24.75 9.91
C GLU A 215 -9.54 23.45 9.49
N LEU A 216 -9.56 22.40 10.33
CA LEU A 216 -9.15 21.06 9.90
C LEU A 216 -10.35 20.31 9.29
N HIS A 217 -10.88 20.86 8.20
CA HIS A 217 -11.97 20.24 7.45
C HIS A 217 -11.42 19.16 6.52
N ILE A 218 -11.70 17.90 6.87
CA ILE A 218 -11.53 16.75 5.97
C ILE A 218 -12.53 16.91 4.82
N THR A 219 -12.13 17.63 3.78
CA THR A 219 -12.94 17.80 2.56
C THR A 219 -12.67 16.62 1.65
N GLN A 220 -13.48 15.58 1.72
CA GLN A 220 -13.39 14.43 0.81
C GLN A 220 -13.77 14.87 -0.61
N SER A 221 -12.78 15.09 -1.47
CA SER A 221 -13.02 15.18 -2.90
C SER A 221 -12.67 13.84 -3.55
N GLU A 222 -13.68 13.15 -4.06
CA GLU A 222 -13.48 12.03 -4.96
C GLU A 222 -13.14 12.59 -6.34
N THR A 223 -11.89 12.44 -6.80
CA THR A 223 -11.54 12.85 -8.16
C THR A 223 -10.84 11.75 -8.93
N LYS A 224 -11.58 11.14 -9.85
CA LYS A 224 -11.39 11.19 -11.32
C LYS A 224 -12.29 10.11 -11.93
N GLU A 225 -13.12 10.50 -12.90
CA GLU A 225 -13.73 9.56 -13.83
C GLU A 225 -12.63 8.67 -14.45
N LYS A 226 -12.95 7.39 -14.63
CA LYS A 226 -12.02 6.41 -15.21
C LYS A 226 -11.67 6.87 -16.63
N ARG A 227 -10.48 7.46 -16.81
CA ARG A 227 -9.98 7.80 -18.15
C ARG A 227 -9.71 6.52 -18.91
N ALA A 228 -10.13 6.47 -20.18
CA ALA A 228 -9.81 5.38 -21.09
C ALA A 228 -8.29 5.13 -21.08
N SER A 229 -7.91 3.88 -20.87
CA SER A 229 -6.52 3.46 -20.70
C SER A 229 -6.13 2.46 -21.78
N VAL A 230 -4.87 2.45 -22.21
CA VAL A 230 -4.41 1.44 -23.19
C VAL A 230 -4.65 0.01 -22.69
N TYR A 231 -4.59 -0.20 -21.37
CA TYR A 231 -4.84 -1.49 -20.73
C TYR A 231 -6.31 -1.93 -20.78
N ASP A 232 -7.26 -1.05 -21.14
CA ASP A 232 -8.63 -1.46 -21.45
C ASP A 232 -8.70 -2.21 -22.81
N HIS A 233 -7.61 -2.17 -23.60
CA HIS A 233 -7.48 -2.80 -24.91
C HIS A 233 -6.40 -3.88 -25.00
N VAL A 234 -5.77 -4.25 -23.86
CA VAL A 234 -4.74 -5.29 -23.79
C VAL A 234 -5.20 -6.35 -22.81
N GLU A 235 -5.20 -7.62 -23.23
CA GLU A 235 -5.55 -8.72 -22.34
C GLU A 235 -4.41 -9.01 -21.35
N PRO A 236 -4.73 -9.19 -20.06
CA PRO A 236 -3.73 -9.55 -19.07
C PRO A 236 -3.29 -11.01 -19.23
N ILE A 237 -2.02 -11.26 -18.97
CA ILE A 237 -1.43 -12.60 -18.96
C ILE A 237 -1.88 -13.31 -17.69
N SER A 238 -2.54 -14.45 -17.86
CA SER A 238 -2.86 -15.34 -16.74
C SER A 238 -1.57 -15.92 -16.16
N THR A 239 -1.44 -15.81 -14.85
CA THR A 239 -0.26 -16.24 -14.09
C THR A 239 -0.67 -16.94 -12.80
N TYR A 240 0.10 -17.96 -12.40
CA TYR A 240 0.01 -18.61 -11.10
C TYR A 240 0.49 -17.70 -9.98
N MET A 241 1.41 -16.76 -10.27
CA MET A 241 1.95 -15.86 -9.27
C MET A 241 0.86 -14.96 -8.70
N PRO A 242 0.67 -14.90 -7.37
CA PRO A 242 -0.30 -14.00 -6.73
C PRO A 242 0.26 -12.57 -6.68
N TYR A 243 0.45 -11.95 -7.85
CA TYR A 243 0.78 -10.54 -7.91
C TYR A 243 -0.38 -9.70 -7.39
N ASN A 244 -0.06 -8.62 -6.67
CA ASN A 244 -1.03 -7.56 -6.43
C ASN A 244 -1.19 -6.75 -7.72
N GLY A 245 -2.04 -7.23 -8.63
CA GLY A 245 -2.30 -6.64 -9.94
C GLY A 245 -2.27 -7.65 -11.10
N LYS A 246 -2.62 -7.18 -12.29
CA LYS A 246 -2.61 -7.95 -13.53
C LYS A 246 -1.25 -7.84 -14.23
N LEU A 247 -0.80 -8.90 -14.88
CA LEU A 247 0.47 -8.94 -15.62
C LEU A 247 0.23 -8.68 -17.11
N TYR A 248 1.09 -7.88 -17.75
CA TYR A 248 0.99 -7.54 -19.17
C TYR A 248 2.37 -7.63 -19.83
N ARG A 249 2.43 -8.03 -21.09
CA ARG A 249 3.64 -7.92 -21.92
C ARG A 249 3.83 -6.46 -22.32
N ILE A 250 5.07 -5.96 -22.23
CA ILE A 250 5.34 -4.55 -22.63
C ILE A 250 5.21 -4.37 -24.14
N SER A 251 5.56 -5.37 -24.96
CA SER A 251 5.36 -5.34 -26.42
C SER A 251 3.90 -5.04 -26.78
N ASP A 252 2.97 -5.79 -26.19
CA ASP A 252 1.54 -5.72 -26.50
C ASP A 252 0.96 -4.35 -26.12
N ILE A 253 1.47 -3.75 -25.03
CA ILE A 253 1.14 -2.38 -24.61
C ILE A 253 1.61 -1.38 -25.66
N VAL A 254 2.88 -1.45 -26.09
CA VAL A 254 3.48 -0.51 -27.04
C VAL A 254 2.79 -0.59 -28.40
N GLU A 255 2.51 -1.79 -28.90
CA GLU A 255 1.79 -2.02 -30.15
C GLU A 255 0.37 -1.44 -30.10
N THR A 256 -0.32 -1.65 -28.98
CA THR A 256 -1.68 -1.14 -28.80
C THR A 256 -1.71 0.39 -28.67
N GLU A 257 -0.74 0.99 -27.96
CA GLU A 257 -0.59 2.45 -27.90
C GLU A 257 -0.34 3.06 -29.28
N ALA A 258 0.51 2.43 -30.10
CA ALA A 258 0.77 2.87 -31.47
C ALA A 258 -0.50 2.81 -32.32
N ARG A 259 -1.26 1.71 -32.24
CA ARG A 259 -2.54 1.54 -32.94
C ARG A 259 -3.57 2.60 -32.54
N ILE A 260 -3.72 2.87 -31.24
CA ILE A 260 -4.66 3.89 -30.74
C ILE A 260 -4.27 5.29 -31.24
N LYS A 261 -2.98 5.63 -31.21
CA LYS A 261 -2.48 6.91 -31.75
C LYS A 261 -2.74 7.05 -33.24
N GLN A 262 -2.50 6.00 -34.03
CA GLN A 262 -2.78 6.01 -35.47
C GLN A 262 -4.28 6.20 -35.78
N ASN A 263 -5.17 5.58 -35.00
CA ASN A 263 -6.61 5.73 -35.16
C ASN A 263 -7.09 7.15 -34.81
N MET A 264 -6.50 7.78 -33.78
CA MET A 264 -6.77 9.18 -33.42
C MET A 264 -6.34 10.14 -34.54
N ILE A 265 -5.16 9.93 -35.14
CA ILE A 265 -4.66 10.75 -36.26
C ILE A 265 -5.56 10.59 -37.50
N ARG A 266 -6.13 9.40 -37.71
CA ARG A 266 -7.03 9.11 -38.85
C ARG A 266 -8.48 9.54 -38.64
N GLY A 267 -8.82 10.15 -37.49
CA GLY A 267 -10.18 10.63 -37.19
C GLY A 267 -11.21 9.52 -36.99
N ILE A 268 -10.79 8.27 -36.81
CA ILE A 268 -11.68 7.12 -36.59
C ILE A 268 -11.75 6.89 -35.08
N TYR A 269 -12.62 7.63 -34.40
CA TYR A 269 -13.13 7.23 -33.09
C TYR A 269 -14.65 7.10 -33.18
N ASP A 270 -15.11 5.85 -33.06
CA ASP A 270 -16.51 5.46 -33.07
C ASP A 270 -17.18 6.00 -31.80
N LYS A 271 -18.21 6.83 -31.96
CA LYS A 271 -19.11 7.31 -30.90
C LYS A 271 -20.00 6.16 -30.41
N LYS A 272 -19.41 5.16 -29.75
CA LYS A 272 -20.16 4.08 -29.08
C LYS A 272 -19.79 3.98 -27.61
N SER A 273 -20.04 5.05 -26.87
CA SER A 273 -20.23 4.96 -25.41
C SER A 273 -21.11 6.06 -24.81
N ASP A 274 -21.64 7.01 -25.59
CA ASP A 274 -22.51 8.08 -25.08
C ASP A 274 -24.02 7.81 -25.21
N ASP A 275 -24.42 6.59 -25.59
CA ASP A 275 -25.84 6.19 -25.63
C ASP A 275 -26.11 5.02 -24.67
N LYS A 276 -26.18 5.34 -23.38
CA LYS A 276 -27.17 4.77 -22.46
C LYS A 276 -27.61 5.85 -21.48
N ARG A 277 -28.72 6.50 -21.83
CA ARG A 277 -29.63 7.21 -20.92
C ARG A 277 -30.09 6.30 -19.79
#